data_AF-A0A7S4CI80-F1
#
_entry.id   AF-A0A7S4CI80-F1
#
_cell.length_a   1.000
_cell.length_b   1.000
_cell.length_c   1.000
_cell.angle_alpha   90.00
_cell.angle_beta   90.00
_cell.angle_gamma   90.00
#
_symmetry.space_group_name_H-M   'P 1'
#
loop_
_entity.id
_entity.type
_entity.pdbx_description
1 polymer ?
#
loop_
_entity_poly.entity_id
_entity_poly.type
_entity_poly.pdbx_seq_one_letter_code
_entity_poly.pdbx_strand_id
1 'polypeptide(L)'
;LCQVCYNLALAVDTSEARTLLLQTMLSTVPLCTEEDTAQIVILTVGAVLTPRVWQESVFGDIYRDLLIQHMATETHVQSIVNCAKQFSAILDIQHPCVEILTILLQAEVSRSLVLSCGGLQVVVDCAKRFPKDTPVQGYFLESVAECAVNDMLSEAMQIGALDHLPTVMEHSTDEADAEQCCSLVTTCLGAKPGCMDGAAALELVRTAVQLHPTPDVASAALDAIVAIGESTVVEPWALMATEAGVDLLSRCAAAQPPEGGPDFSEGLVHMLDRNGAL
;
A
#
# COMPACT_ATOMS: atom_id res chain seq x y z
N LEU A 1 31.10 -7.30 11.99
CA LEU A 1 31.06 -5.83 11.86
C LEU A 1 29.62 -5.33 11.87
N CYS A 2 28.75 -5.90 11.04
CA CYS A 2 27.36 -5.44 10.92
C CYS A 2 26.52 -5.57 12.19
N GLN A 3 26.63 -6.66 12.96
CA GLN A 3 25.98 -6.78 14.28
C GLN A 3 26.46 -5.70 15.27
N VAL A 4 27.72 -5.27 15.15
CA VAL A 4 28.31 -4.22 15.98
C VAL A 4 27.75 -2.86 15.57
N CYS A 5 27.62 -2.58 14.27
CA CYS A 5 26.97 -1.38 13.75
C CYS A 5 25.48 -1.32 14.12
N TYR A 6 24.76 -2.43 14.05
CA TYR A 6 23.36 -2.54 14.48
C TYR A 6 23.20 -2.24 15.98
N ASN A 7 24.02 -2.88 16.82
CA ASN A 7 24.01 -2.62 18.26
C ASN A 7 24.45 -1.17 18.60
N LEU A 8 25.33 -0.56 17.81
CA LEU A 8 25.70 0.85 17.95
C LEU A 8 24.57 1.79 17.53
N ALA A 9 23.86 1.52 16.43
CA ALA A 9 22.72 2.33 15.99
C ALA A 9 21.61 2.33 17.04
N LEU A 10 21.33 1.16 17.65
CA LEU A 10 20.38 1.02 18.75
C LEU A 10 20.84 1.69 20.05
N ALA A 11 22.14 1.77 20.31
CA ALA A 11 22.70 2.35 21.53
C ALA A 11 22.91 3.87 21.46
N VAL A 12 22.75 4.49 20.28
CA VAL A 12 22.94 5.92 20.08
C VAL A 12 21.62 6.65 20.28
N ASP A 13 21.57 7.51 21.30
CA ASP A 13 20.34 8.18 21.78
C ASP A 13 20.06 9.54 21.09
N THR A 14 20.93 9.99 20.18
CA THR A 14 20.82 11.30 19.53
C THR A 14 20.75 11.20 18.01
N SER A 15 19.92 12.06 17.40
CA SER A 15 19.66 12.04 15.95
C SER A 15 20.93 12.31 15.13
N GLU A 16 21.80 13.23 15.57
CA GLU A 16 23.05 13.57 14.88
C GLU A 16 24.03 12.39 14.81
N ALA A 17 24.17 11.63 15.90
CA ALA A 17 25.07 10.49 15.93
C ALA A 17 24.51 9.31 15.12
N ARG A 18 23.18 9.16 15.01
CA ARG A 18 22.55 8.22 14.08
C ARG A 18 22.77 8.62 12.62
N THR A 19 22.62 9.90 12.28
CA THR A 19 22.87 10.44 10.93
C THR A 19 24.34 10.26 10.51
N LEU A 20 25.28 10.49 11.43
CA LEU A 20 26.70 10.29 11.16
C LEU A 20 27.04 8.81 10.97
N LEU A 21 26.42 7.92 11.76
CA LEU A 21 26.55 6.47 11.60
C LEU A 21 26.01 6.02 10.23
N LEU A 22 24.84 6.53 9.84
CA LEU A 22 24.21 6.35 8.53
C LEU A 22 25.12 6.77 7.38
N GLN A 23 25.65 8.00 7.42
CA GLN A 23 26.56 8.51 6.40
C GLN A 23 27.85 7.68 6.31
N THR A 24 28.35 7.22 7.46
CA THR A 24 29.56 6.37 7.52
C THR A 24 29.28 4.96 6.96
N MET A 25 28.11 4.39 7.24
CA MET A 25 27.70 3.09 6.70
C MET A 25 27.45 3.20 5.19
N LEU A 26 26.72 4.21 4.73
CA LEU A 26 26.44 4.44 3.31
C LEU A 26 27.69 4.77 2.49
N SER A 27 28.67 5.48 3.05
CA SER A 27 29.94 5.77 2.37
C SER A 27 30.90 4.57 2.32
N THR A 28 30.66 3.52 3.10
CA THR A 28 31.44 2.28 3.07
C THR A 28 30.81 1.18 2.21
N VAL A 29 29.54 1.34 1.80
CA VAL A 29 28.84 0.47 0.82
C VAL A 29 29.64 0.25 -0.48
N PRO A 30 30.28 1.26 -1.10
CA PRO A 30 31.00 1.08 -2.37
C PRO A 30 32.29 0.23 -2.26
N LEU A 31 32.72 -0.13 -1.04
CA LEU A 31 33.98 -0.83 -0.78
C LEU A 31 33.80 -2.32 -0.51
N CYS A 32 32.57 -2.82 -0.56
CA CYS A 32 32.22 -4.19 -0.17
C CYS A 32 32.03 -5.09 -1.40
N THR A 33 32.27 -6.39 -1.26
CA THR A 33 32.00 -7.38 -2.32
C THR A 33 30.49 -7.53 -2.54
N GLU A 34 30.04 -8.12 -3.66
CA GLU A 34 28.60 -8.26 -3.99
C GLU A 34 27.79 -8.94 -2.86
N GLU A 35 28.39 -9.87 -2.13
CA GLU A 35 27.74 -10.63 -1.05
C GLU A 35 27.74 -9.86 0.30
N ASP A 36 28.78 -9.07 0.56
CA ASP A 36 28.89 -8.20 1.74
C ASP A 36 28.00 -6.95 1.62
N THR A 37 27.76 -6.48 0.39
CA THR A 37 26.93 -5.31 0.09
C THR A 37 25.46 -5.57 0.42
N ALA A 38 24.95 -6.77 0.13
CA ALA A 38 23.58 -7.16 0.50
C ALA A 38 23.40 -7.21 2.03
N GLN A 39 24.35 -7.78 2.76
CA GLN A 39 24.29 -7.81 4.23
C GLN A 39 24.43 -6.43 4.84
N ILE A 40 25.27 -5.55 4.30
CA ILE A 40 25.39 -4.17 4.78
C ILE A 40 24.18 -3.34 4.39
N VAL A 41 23.55 -3.55 3.23
CA VAL A 41 22.26 -2.93 2.91
C VAL A 41 21.22 -3.41 3.90
N ILE A 42 20.99 -4.72 4.08
CA ILE A 42 20.04 -5.27 5.07
C ILE A 42 20.33 -4.77 6.50
N LEU A 43 21.59 -4.63 6.89
CA LEU A 43 21.96 -4.18 8.24
C LEU A 43 21.98 -2.66 8.38
N THR A 44 22.19 -1.88 7.33
CA THR A 44 22.01 -0.42 7.34
C THR A 44 20.52 -0.09 7.28
N VAL A 45 19.78 -0.78 6.42
CA VAL A 45 18.33 -0.70 6.28
C VAL A 45 17.63 -1.18 7.55
N GLY A 46 18.00 -2.33 8.11
CA GLY A 46 17.40 -2.87 9.32
C GLY A 46 17.88 -2.25 10.63
N ALA A 47 19.10 -1.69 10.71
CA ALA A 47 19.57 -0.97 11.91
C ALA A 47 19.09 0.47 11.97
N VAL A 48 18.92 1.09 10.80
CA VAL A 48 18.50 2.47 10.71
C VAL A 48 16.98 2.52 10.64
N LEU A 49 16.33 1.71 9.82
CA LEU A 49 14.94 1.89 9.38
C LEU A 49 14.03 0.80 9.96
N THR A 50 13.97 0.63 11.28
CA THR A 50 12.72 0.11 11.87
C THR A 50 11.85 1.32 12.22
N PRO A 51 10.95 1.76 11.32
CA PRO A 51 10.16 2.96 11.55
C PRO A 51 9.08 2.77 12.61
N ARG A 52 8.94 1.57 13.20
CA ARG A 52 8.28 1.43 14.50
C ARG A 52 8.89 2.32 15.59
N VAL A 53 10.17 2.69 15.49
CA VAL A 53 10.81 3.66 16.40
C VAL A 53 10.57 5.11 15.95
N TRP A 54 10.09 5.32 14.72
CA TRP A 54 10.13 6.62 14.03
C TRP A 54 8.78 7.25 13.77
N GLN A 55 7.73 6.44 13.57
CA GLN A 55 6.33 6.88 13.52
C GLN A 55 5.91 7.60 14.81
N GLU A 56 6.58 7.32 15.94
CA GLU A 56 6.36 8.02 17.21
C GLU A 56 7.19 9.31 17.37
N SER A 57 7.97 9.72 16.35
CA SER A 57 8.88 10.87 16.45
C SER A 57 8.52 12.01 15.50
N VAL A 58 8.71 13.26 15.97
CA VAL A 58 8.55 14.51 15.19
C VAL A 58 9.50 14.60 13.98
N PHE A 59 10.39 13.63 13.80
CA PHE A 59 11.44 13.63 12.78
C PHE A 59 11.17 12.69 11.60
N GLY A 60 10.02 12.01 11.55
CA GLY A 60 9.68 11.03 10.50
C GLY A 60 9.91 11.57 9.08
N ASP A 61 9.45 12.79 8.81
CA ASP A 61 9.58 13.42 7.48
C ASP A 61 11.04 13.70 7.10
N ILE A 62 11.87 14.18 8.04
CA ILE A 62 13.29 14.45 7.80
C ILE A 62 14.04 13.15 7.46
N TYR A 63 13.71 12.05 8.14
CA TYR A 63 14.32 10.76 7.86
C TYR A 63 13.89 10.19 6.52
N ARG A 64 12.60 10.36 6.16
CA ARG A 64 12.09 9.99 4.83
C ARG A 64 12.85 10.73 3.73
N ASP A 65 13.02 12.03 3.88
CA ASP A 65 13.74 12.86 2.91
C ASP A 65 15.21 12.45 2.77
N LEU A 66 15.90 12.20 3.89
CA LEU A 66 17.29 11.73 3.89
C LEU A 66 17.42 10.36 3.22
N LEU A 67 16.49 9.45 3.50
CA LEU A 67 16.44 8.14 2.87
C LEU A 67 16.29 8.29 1.36
N ILE A 68 15.32 9.10 0.91
CA ILE A 68 15.10 9.34 -0.52
C ILE A 68 16.37 9.93 -1.16
N GLN A 69 16.96 10.96 -0.55
CA GLN A 69 18.16 11.62 -1.09
C GLN A 69 19.36 10.67 -1.25
N HIS A 70 19.47 9.61 -0.44
CA HIS A 70 20.64 8.73 -0.45
C HIS A 70 20.37 7.38 -1.13
N MET A 71 19.12 6.91 -1.11
CA MET A 71 18.73 5.61 -1.65
C MET A 71 18.13 5.68 -3.06
N ALA A 72 17.75 6.87 -3.55
CA ALA A 72 17.25 7.09 -4.91
C ALA A 72 18.33 7.00 -6.01
N THR A 73 19.17 5.97 -5.97
CA THR A 73 20.12 5.64 -7.05
C THR A 73 19.85 4.24 -7.58
N GLU A 74 20.08 4.03 -8.87
CA GLU A 74 19.80 2.74 -9.53
C GLU A 74 20.51 1.59 -8.84
N THR A 75 21.78 1.76 -8.49
CA THR A 75 22.57 0.76 -7.76
C THR A 75 21.95 0.38 -6.42
N HIS A 76 21.47 1.36 -5.64
CA HIS A 76 20.87 1.09 -4.33
C HIS A 76 19.51 0.40 -4.44
N VAL A 77 18.63 0.91 -5.31
CA VAL A 77 17.31 0.30 -5.56
C VAL A 77 17.46 -1.14 -6.07
N GLN A 78 18.35 -1.36 -7.04
CA GLN A 78 18.60 -2.69 -7.58
C GLN A 78 19.17 -3.64 -6.51
N SER A 79 20.01 -3.15 -5.60
CA SER A 79 20.53 -3.94 -4.49
C SER A 79 19.43 -4.38 -3.53
N ILE A 80 18.48 -3.51 -3.20
CA ILE A 80 17.32 -3.83 -2.36
C ILE A 80 16.45 -4.88 -3.05
N VAL A 81 16.16 -4.70 -4.34
CA VAL A 81 15.38 -5.66 -5.13
C VAL A 81 16.05 -7.03 -5.18
N ASN A 82 17.37 -7.08 -5.44
CA ASN A 82 18.12 -8.32 -5.50
C ASN A 82 18.13 -9.04 -4.14
N CYS A 83 18.33 -8.27 -3.06
CA CYS A 83 18.26 -8.76 -1.69
C CYS A 83 16.89 -9.40 -1.40
N ALA A 84 15.79 -8.69 -1.67
CA ALA A 84 14.45 -9.19 -1.45
C ALA A 84 14.15 -10.46 -2.27
N LYS A 85 14.63 -10.54 -3.52
CA LYS A 85 14.50 -11.74 -4.35
C LYS A 85 15.30 -12.93 -3.80
N GLN A 86 16.56 -12.70 -3.42
CA GLN A 86 17.46 -13.72 -2.90
C GLN A 86 16.94 -14.32 -1.57
N PHE A 87 16.44 -13.46 -0.68
CA PHE A 87 15.97 -13.85 0.65
C PHE A 87 14.43 -13.83 0.75
N SER A 88 13.77 -14.19 -0.34
CA SER A 88 12.31 -14.12 -0.51
C SER A 88 11.49 -14.84 0.57
N ALA A 89 12.06 -15.86 1.21
CA ALA A 89 11.40 -16.66 2.26
C ALA A 89 11.60 -16.12 3.69
N ILE A 90 12.44 -15.11 3.90
CA ILE A 90 12.82 -14.63 5.23
C ILE A 90 12.10 -13.30 5.50
N LEU A 91 10.99 -13.37 6.25
CA LEU A 91 10.11 -12.22 6.54
C LEU A 91 10.87 -11.04 7.17
N ASP A 92 11.80 -11.30 8.09
CA ASP A 92 12.63 -10.27 8.74
C ASP A 92 13.49 -9.46 7.75
N ILE A 93 13.84 -10.06 6.60
CA ILE A 93 14.55 -9.37 5.51
C ILE A 93 13.56 -8.71 4.57
N GLN A 94 12.41 -9.34 4.33
CA GLN A 94 11.40 -8.80 3.42
C GLN A 94 10.80 -7.50 3.93
N HIS A 95 10.39 -7.43 5.20
CA HIS A 95 9.80 -6.24 5.84
C HIS A 95 10.53 -4.95 5.48
N PRO A 96 11.81 -4.79 5.87
CA PRO A 96 12.49 -3.52 5.63
C PRO A 96 12.83 -3.32 4.15
N CYS A 97 12.90 -4.38 3.33
CA CYS A 97 13.08 -4.24 1.88
C CYS A 97 11.83 -3.66 1.22
N VAL A 98 10.65 -4.22 1.49
CA VAL A 98 9.39 -3.74 0.88
C VAL A 98 9.00 -2.38 1.40
N GLU A 99 9.24 -2.09 2.68
CA GLU A 99 8.99 -0.78 3.26
C GLU A 99 9.79 0.33 2.57
N ILE A 100 11.10 0.14 2.36
CA ILE A 100 11.90 1.12 1.63
C ILE A 100 11.40 1.29 0.21
N LEU A 101 11.08 0.18 -0.48
CA LEU A 101 10.58 0.25 -1.84
C LEU A 101 9.27 1.04 -1.90
N THR A 102 8.37 0.86 -0.93
CA THR A 102 7.14 1.66 -0.78
C THR A 102 7.46 3.14 -0.57
N ILE A 103 8.36 3.47 0.38
CA ILE A 103 8.75 4.87 0.64
C ILE A 103 9.35 5.52 -0.60
N LEU A 104 10.23 4.82 -1.32
CA LEU A 104 10.85 5.32 -2.53
C LEU A 104 9.85 5.42 -3.69
N LEU A 105 8.82 4.56 -3.72
CA LEU A 105 7.76 4.63 -4.72
C LEU A 105 6.86 5.85 -4.50
N GLN A 106 6.60 6.21 -3.24
CA GLN A 106 5.83 7.40 -2.86
C GLN A 106 6.55 8.72 -3.17
N ALA A 107 7.87 8.67 -3.39
CA ALA A 107 8.66 9.85 -3.73
C ALA A 107 8.79 10.01 -5.25
N GLU A 108 8.33 11.15 -5.78
CA GLU A 108 8.34 11.47 -7.21
C GLU A 108 9.71 11.26 -7.87
N VAL A 109 10.78 11.67 -7.18
CA VAL A 109 12.16 11.60 -7.67
C VAL A 109 12.70 10.17 -7.85
N SER A 110 12.15 9.18 -7.14
CA SER A 110 12.61 7.78 -7.19
C SER A 110 11.59 6.81 -7.76
N ARG A 111 10.32 7.22 -7.92
CA ARG A 111 9.23 6.33 -8.35
C ARG A 111 9.52 5.58 -9.64
N SER A 112 9.89 6.29 -10.70
CA SER A 112 10.17 5.67 -12.01
C SER A 112 11.34 4.69 -11.95
N LEU A 113 12.33 4.98 -11.10
CA LEU A 113 13.49 4.13 -10.86
C LEU A 113 13.11 2.85 -10.10
N VAL A 114 12.27 2.96 -9.06
CA VAL A 114 11.76 1.80 -8.32
C VAL A 114 11.00 0.86 -9.26
N LEU A 115 10.16 1.42 -10.12
CA LEU A 115 9.41 0.64 -11.11
C LEU A 115 10.33 -0.02 -12.14
N SER A 116 11.31 0.69 -12.70
CA SER A 116 12.23 0.14 -13.69
C SER A 116 13.10 -0.99 -13.13
N CYS A 117 13.45 -0.94 -11.84
CA CYS A 117 14.18 -2.01 -11.16
C CYS A 117 13.28 -3.21 -10.78
N GLY A 118 11.96 -3.12 -10.96
CA GLY A 118 11.00 -4.14 -10.57
C GLY A 118 10.68 -4.14 -9.07
N GLY A 119 10.81 -3.01 -8.39
CA GLY A 119 10.51 -2.86 -6.96
C GLY A 119 9.05 -3.16 -6.62
N LEU A 120 8.10 -2.71 -7.44
CA LEU A 120 6.68 -3.01 -7.23
C LEU A 120 6.40 -4.52 -7.31
N GLN A 121 7.03 -5.25 -8.24
CA GLN A 121 6.90 -6.71 -8.32
C GLN A 121 7.36 -7.38 -7.02
N VAL A 122 8.45 -6.91 -6.42
CA VAL A 122 8.94 -7.42 -5.14
C VAL A 122 7.93 -7.21 -4.02
N VAL A 123 7.32 -6.02 -3.94
CA VAL A 123 6.28 -5.73 -2.95
C VAL A 123 5.08 -6.66 -3.13
N VAL A 124 4.59 -6.82 -4.36
CA VAL A 124 3.46 -7.72 -4.67
C VAL A 124 3.78 -9.18 -4.36
N ASP A 125 4.97 -9.65 -4.76
CA ASP A 125 5.40 -11.03 -4.50
C ASP A 125 5.57 -11.32 -3.00
N CYS A 126 6.02 -10.32 -2.23
CA CYS A 126 6.11 -10.39 -0.79
C CYS A 126 4.71 -10.50 -0.16
N ALA A 127 3.78 -9.62 -0.54
CA ALA A 127 2.41 -9.65 -0.03
C ALA A 127 1.68 -10.95 -0.33
N LYS A 128 1.86 -11.51 -1.54
CA LYS A 128 1.35 -12.83 -1.92
C LYS A 128 1.92 -13.96 -1.05
N ARG A 129 3.19 -13.85 -0.66
CA ARG A 129 3.88 -14.86 0.15
C ARG A 129 3.54 -14.79 1.64
N PHE A 130 3.28 -13.59 2.16
CA PHE A 130 2.97 -13.34 3.56
C PHE A 130 1.57 -12.71 3.73
N PRO A 131 0.49 -13.40 3.32
CA PRO A 131 -0.85 -12.82 3.25
C PRO A 131 -1.43 -12.43 4.63
N LYS A 132 -0.87 -12.94 5.71
CA LYS A 132 -1.31 -12.68 7.10
C LYS A 132 -0.46 -11.64 7.83
N ASP A 133 0.57 -11.13 7.19
CA ASP A 133 1.45 -10.13 7.79
C ASP A 133 0.90 -8.74 7.47
N THR A 134 0.28 -8.10 8.48
CA THR A 134 -0.40 -6.80 8.33
C THR A 134 0.50 -5.72 7.77
N PRO A 135 1.73 -5.48 8.28
CA PRO A 135 2.57 -4.42 7.71
C PRO A 135 2.92 -4.68 6.24
N VAL A 136 3.23 -5.93 5.85
CA VAL A 136 3.46 -6.27 4.44
C VAL A 136 2.24 -6.00 3.57
N GLN A 137 1.02 -6.30 4.05
CA GLN A 137 -0.19 -5.97 3.29
C GLN A 137 -0.39 -4.45 3.18
N GLY A 138 -0.14 -3.69 4.25
CA GLY A 138 -0.17 -2.22 4.23
C GLY A 138 0.80 -1.62 3.21
N TYR A 139 2.06 -2.08 3.19
CA TYR A 139 3.05 -1.63 2.20
C TYR A 139 2.62 -1.92 0.76
N PHE A 140 1.93 -3.04 0.54
CA PHE A 140 1.35 -3.40 -0.75
C PHE A 140 0.22 -2.44 -1.13
N LEU A 141 -0.75 -2.20 -0.25
CA LEU A 141 -1.88 -1.30 -0.51
C LEU A 141 -1.39 0.11 -0.82
N GLU A 142 -0.44 0.62 -0.03
CA GLU A 142 0.20 1.92 -0.26
C GLU A 142 0.91 1.99 -1.61
N SER A 143 1.66 0.94 -1.97
CA SER A 143 2.38 0.90 -3.25
C SER A 143 1.46 0.90 -4.46
N VAL A 144 0.36 0.13 -4.40
CA VAL A 144 -0.61 0.07 -5.51
C VAL A 144 -1.41 1.38 -5.59
N ALA A 145 -1.77 1.99 -4.47
CA ALA A 145 -2.40 3.30 -4.42
C ALA A 145 -1.52 4.37 -5.07
N GLU A 146 -0.23 4.37 -4.75
CA GLU A 146 0.72 5.30 -5.36
C GLU A 146 0.79 5.12 -6.88
N CYS A 147 0.79 3.89 -7.38
CA CYS A 147 0.71 3.62 -8.81
C CYS A 147 -0.59 4.12 -9.45
N ALA A 148 -1.72 3.98 -8.75
CA ALA A 148 -3.02 4.43 -9.23
C ALA A 148 -3.10 5.96 -9.34
N VAL A 149 -2.53 6.70 -8.38
CA VAL A 149 -2.54 8.18 -8.37
C VAL A 149 -1.61 8.80 -9.43
N ASN A 150 -0.55 8.10 -9.84
CA ASN A 150 0.51 8.65 -10.69
C ASN A 150 0.53 8.08 -12.11
N ASP A 151 -0.63 7.73 -12.68
CA ASP A 151 -0.77 7.18 -14.04
C ASP A 151 0.07 5.90 -14.31
N MET A 152 0.46 5.19 -13.25
CA MET A 152 1.32 4.00 -13.28
C MET A 152 0.55 2.72 -12.91
N LEU A 153 -0.79 2.79 -12.98
CA LEU A 153 -1.66 1.66 -12.71
C LEU A 153 -1.42 0.51 -13.71
N SER A 154 -0.95 0.82 -14.92
CA SER A 154 -0.71 -0.19 -15.95
C SER A 154 0.37 -1.20 -15.53
N GLU A 155 1.37 -0.74 -14.79
CA GLU A 155 2.48 -1.50 -14.26
C GLU A 155 1.98 -2.43 -13.16
N ALA A 156 1.16 -1.92 -12.24
CA ALA A 156 0.50 -2.72 -11.20
C ALA A 156 -0.43 -3.79 -11.79
N MET A 157 -1.15 -3.47 -12.87
CA MET A 157 -2.01 -4.44 -13.56
C MET A 157 -1.19 -5.55 -14.24
N GLN A 158 -0.07 -5.21 -14.90
CA GLN A 158 0.76 -6.19 -15.62
C GLN A 158 1.33 -7.27 -14.71
N ILE A 159 1.58 -6.94 -13.44
CA ILE A 159 2.11 -7.87 -12.44
C ILE A 159 1.02 -8.59 -11.62
N GLY A 160 -0.26 -8.36 -11.96
CA GLY A 160 -1.40 -8.94 -11.27
C GLY A 160 -1.50 -8.47 -9.81
N ALA A 161 -1.27 -7.18 -9.55
CA ALA A 161 -1.40 -6.59 -8.22
C ALA A 161 -2.88 -6.55 -7.78
N LEU A 162 -3.78 -6.13 -8.67
CA LEU A 162 -5.22 -6.00 -8.36
C LEU A 162 -5.87 -7.35 -8.02
N ASP A 163 -5.37 -8.45 -8.61
CA ASP A 163 -5.83 -9.82 -8.33
C ASP A 163 -5.53 -10.26 -6.89
N HIS A 164 -4.63 -9.57 -6.18
CA HIS A 164 -4.27 -9.89 -4.79
C HIS A 164 -5.19 -9.19 -3.76
N LEU A 165 -5.93 -8.15 -4.14
CA LEU A 165 -6.79 -7.39 -3.21
C LEU A 165 -7.81 -8.25 -2.44
N PRO A 166 -8.47 -9.25 -3.05
CA PRO A 166 -9.35 -10.16 -2.30
C PRO A 166 -8.61 -10.94 -1.20
N THR A 167 -7.34 -11.30 -1.44
CA THR A 167 -6.53 -12.04 -0.46
C THR A 167 -6.14 -11.14 0.71
N VAL A 168 -5.85 -9.86 0.45
CA VAL A 168 -5.63 -8.85 1.50
C VAL A 168 -6.86 -8.77 2.39
N MET A 169 -8.03 -8.61 1.79
CA MET A 169 -9.28 -8.47 2.53
C MET A 169 -9.63 -9.71 3.35
N GLU A 170 -9.43 -10.91 2.80
CA GLU A 170 -9.68 -12.18 3.51
C GLU A 170 -8.87 -12.30 4.81
N HIS A 171 -7.67 -11.71 4.83
CA HIS A 171 -6.76 -11.78 5.97
C HIS A 171 -6.70 -10.48 6.77
N SER A 172 -7.48 -9.47 6.40
CA SER A 172 -7.51 -8.20 7.12
C SER A 172 -8.03 -8.41 8.53
N THR A 173 -7.29 -7.84 9.49
CA THR A 173 -7.72 -7.72 10.88
C THR A 173 -7.87 -6.27 11.30
N ASP A 174 -7.53 -5.33 10.41
CA ASP A 174 -7.47 -3.90 10.67
C ASP A 174 -8.52 -3.17 9.81
N GLU A 175 -9.23 -2.23 10.42
CA GLU A 175 -10.18 -1.40 9.68
C GLU A 175 -9.47 -0.49 8.67
N ALA A 176 -8.21 -0.09 8.93
CA ALA A 176 -7.42 0.73 8.03
C ALA A 176 -7.15 0.02 6.70
N ASP A 177 -6.85 -1.28 6.72
CA ASP A 177 -6.66 -2.08 5.51
C ASP A 177 -7.96 -2.17 4.69
N ALA A 178 -9.11 -2.29 5.37
CA ALA A 178 -10.42 -2.35 4.72
C ALA A 178 -10.81 -1.02 4.07
N GLU A 179 -10.63 0.09 4.78
CA GLU A 179 -10.84 1.45 4.27
C GLU A 179 -9.92 1.73 3.08
N GLN A 180 -8.64 1.38 3.19
CA GLN A 180 -7.66 1.61 2.14
C GLN A 180 -7.94 0.75 0.91
N CYS A 181 -8.41 -0.49 1.06
CA CYS A 181 -8.87 -1.31 -0.06
C CYS A 181 -10.05 -0.67 -0.81
N CYS A 182 -11.05 -0.17 -0.09
CA CYS A 182 -12.19 0.54 -0.70
C CYS A 182 -11.72 1.81 -1.43
N SER A 183 -10.87 2.61 -0.79
CA SER A 183 -10.29 3.81 -1.39
C SER A 183 -9.49 3.49 -2.66
N LEU A 184 -8.73 2.40 -2.65
CA LEU A 184 -7.95 1.94 -3.79
C LEU A 184 -8.84 1.55 -4.97
N VAL A 185 -9.99 0.90 -4.73
CA VAL A 185 -10.97 0.62 -5.79
C VAL A 185 -11.41 1.91 -6.47
N THR A 186 -11.78 2.93 -5.70
CA THR A 186 -12.15 4.25 -6.21
C THR A 186 -11.04 4.86 -7.04
N THR A 187 -9.81 4.88 -6.52
CA THR A 187 -8.65 5.46 -7.21
C THR A 187 -8.33 4.71 -8.49
N CYS A 188 -8.32 3.38 -8.48
CA CYS A 188 -8.02 2.56 -9.65
C CYS A 188 -9.04 2.78 -10.79
N LEU A 189 -10.33 2.76 -10.45
CA LEU A 189 -11.41 2.96 -11.43
C LEU A 189 -11.43 4.39 -11.97
N GLY A 190 -11.14 5.38 -11.13
CA GLY A 190 -10.98 6.78 -11.55
C GLY A 190 -9.78 6.99 -12.47
N ALA A 191 -8.64 6.34 -12.18
CA ALA A 191 -7.43 6.43 -13.00
C ALA A 191 -7.60 5.70 -14.35
N LYS A 192 -8.24 4.53 -14.35
CA LYS A 192 -8.43 3.73 -15.57
C LYS A 192 -9.75 2.95 -15.51
N PRO A 193 -10.80 3.43 -16.19
CA PRO A 193 -12.06 2.71 -16.30
C PRO A 193 -11.85 1.30 -16.88
N GLY A 194 -12.46 0.30 -16.24
CA GLY A 194 -12.35 -1.11 -16.64
C GLY A 194 -11.03 -1.79 -16.26
N CYS A 195 -10.23 -1.20 -15.36
CA CYS A 195 -9.05 -1.87 -14.80
C CYS A 195 -9.38 -3.02 -13.85
N MET A 196 -10.60 -3.03 -13.29
CA MET A 196 -11.13 -4.08 -12.44
C MET A 196 -12.47 -4.58 -12.99
N ASP A 197 -12.76 -5.86 -12.78
CA ASP A 197 -14.09 -6.39 -13.01
C ASP A 197 -15.07 -5.82 -11.97
N GLY A 198 -16.20 -5.27 -12.43
CA GLY A 198 -17.15 -4.57 -11.56
C GLY A 198 -17.79 -5.48 -10.50
N ALA A 199 -18.02 -6.76 -10.81
CA ALA A 199 -18.58 -7.70 -9.85
C ALA A 199 -17.52 -8.10 -8.80
N ALA A 200 -16.27 -8.33 -9.22
CA ALA A 200 -15.17 -8.60 -8.30
C ALA A 200 -14.86 -7.40 -7.39
N ALA A 201 -14.88 -6.17 -7.93
CA ALA A 201 -14.69 -4.95 -7.16
C ALA A 201 -15.82 -4.75 -6.14
N LEU A 202 -17.07 -5.00 -6.53
CA LEU A 202 -18.21 -4.88 -5.62
C LEU A 202 -18.18 -5.95 -4.52
N GLU A 203 -17.76 -7.17 -4.83
CA GLU A 203 -17.58 -8.24 -3.84
C GLU A 203 -16.47 -7.93 -2.83
N LEU A 204 -15.38 -7.29 -3.30
CA LEU A 204 -14.31 -6.80 -2.42
C LEU A 204 -14.83 -5.74 -1.44
N VAL A 205 -15.55 -4.73 -1.94
CA VAL A 205 -16.17 -3.68 -1.12
C VAL A 205 -17.17 -4.27 -0.13
N ARG A 206 -17.99 -5.23 -0.57
CA ARG A 206 -18.94 -5.94 0.30
C ARG A 206 -18.22 -6.64 1.45
N THR A 207 -17.13 -7.34 1.14
CA THR A 207 -16.31 -8.05 2.13
C THR A 207 -15.72 -7.08 3.15
N ALA A 208 -15.21 -5.92 2.70
CA ALA A 208 -14.68 -4.87 3.58
C ALA A 208 -15.70 -4.40 4.61
N VAL A 209 -16.91 -4.04 4.17
CA VAL A 209 -18.00 -3.57 5.05
C VAL A 209 -18.50 -4.68 6.00
N GLN A 210 -18.48 -5.93 5.55
CA GLN A 210 -18.88 -7.07 6.39
C GLN A 210 -17.88 -7.35 7.52
N LEU A 211 -16.58 -7.27 7.22
CA LEU A 211 -15.52 -7.51 8.19
C LEU A 211 -15.35 -6.32 9.15
N HIS A 212 -15.47 -5.11 8.63
CA HIS A 212 -15.22 -3.86 9.36
C HIS A 212 -16.37 -2.86 9.16
N PRO A 213 -17.51 -3.02 9.87
CA PRO A 213 -18.68 -2.15 9.72
C PRO A 213 -18.51 -0.83 10.49
N THR A 214 -17.50 -0.05 10.13
CA THR A 214 -17.19 1.25 10.76
C THR A 214 -17.56 2.41 9.84
N PRO A 215 -17.77 3.64 10.37
CA PRO A 215 -18.16 4.79 9.56
C PRO A 215 -17.17 5.11 8.43
N ASP A 216 -15.87 4.96 8.70
CA ASP A 216 -14.81 5.29 7.75
C ASP A 216 -14.78 4.27 6.58
N VAL A 217 -14.84 2.97 6.90
CA VAL A 217 -14.97 1.90 5.89
C VAL A 217 -16.26 2.05 5.10
N ALA A 218 -17.37 2.40 5.75
CA ALA A 218 -18.65 2.64 5.08
C ALA A 218 -18.58 3.83 4.11
N SER A 219 -17.92 4.92 4.50
CA SER A 219 -17.71 6.08 3.64
C SER A 219 -16.87 5.71 2.42
N ALA A 220 -15.72 5.07 2.62
CA ALA A 220 -14.84 4.65 1.53
C ALA A 220 -15.54 3.63 0.60
N ALA A 221 -16.35 2.72 1.15
CA ALA A 221 -17.14 1.76 0.40
C ALA A 221 -18.17 2.43 -0.51
N LEU A 222 -18.80 3.51 -0.06
CA LEU A 222 -19.77 4.26 -0.87
C LEU A 222 -19.09 4.93 -2.06
N ASP A 223 -17.94 5.57 -1.85
CA ASP A 223 -17.15 6.14 -2.94
C ASP A 223 -16.75 5.07 -3.97
N ALA A 224 -16.38 3.88 -3.49
CA ALA A 224 -16.04 2.75 -4.35
C ALA A 224 -17.24 2.24 -5.16
N ILE A 225 -18.43 2.15 -4.54
CA ILE A 225 -19.68 1.75 -5.22
C ILE A 225 -20.02 2.75 -6.33
N VAL A 226 -19.91 4.05 -6.07
CA VAL A 226 -20.11 5.10 -7.08
C VAL A 226 -19.14 4.89 -8.25
N ALA A 227 -17.84 4.73 -7.96
CA ALA A 227 -16.82 4.54 -8.98
C ALA A 227 -17.03 3.26 -9.83
N ILE A 228 -17.46 2.16 -9.21
CA ILE A 228 -17.84 0.92 -9.90
C ILE A 228 -19.00 1.16 -10.86
N GLY A 229 -20.03 1.87 -10.39
CA GLY A 229 -21.20 2.22 -11.16
C GLY A 229 -20.92 3.14 -12.36
N GLU A 230 -19.93 4.03 -12.25
CA GLU A 230 -19.51 4.93 -13.33
C GLU A 230 -18.54 4.27 -14.32
N SER A 231 -17.68 3.36 -13.85
CA SER A 231 -16.65 2.74 -14.66
C SER A 231 -17.16 1.62 -15.58
N THR A 232 -18.37 1.11 -15.37
CA THR A 232 -18.87 -0.09 -16.04
C THR A 232 -20.03 0.25 -16.95
N VAL A 233 -20.01 -0.32 -18.16
CA VAL A 233 -20.96 0.08 -19.20
C VAL A 233 -22.33 -0.61 -19.03
N VAL A 234 -22.47 -1.72 -18.28
CA VAL A 234 -23.74 -2.49 -18.33
C VAL A 234 -24.23 -3.21 -17.04
N GLU A 235 -23.46 -3.57 -16.01
CA GLU A 235 -23.96 -4.60 -15.04
C GLU A 235 -23.90 -4.38 -13.51
N PRO A 236 -23.07 -3.53 -12.89
CA PRO A 236 -23.03 -3.52 -11.42
C PRO A 236 -24.27 -2.92 -10.78
N TRP A 237 -25.03 -2.07 -11.47
CA TRP A 237 -26.33 -1.61 -10.96
C TRP A 237 -27.36 -2.73 -10.88
N ALA A 238 -27.32 -3.69 -11.81
CA ALA A 238 -28.13 -4.90 -11.69
C ALA A 238 -27.74 -5.72 -10.45
N LEU A 239 -26.44 -5.73 -10.09
CA LEU A 239 -25.94 -6.32 -8.86
C LEU A 239 -26.39 -5.53 -7.61
N MET A 240 -26.36 -4.20 -7.67
CA MET A 240 -26.84 -3.32 -6.58
C MET A 240 -28.35 -3.44 -6.35
N ALA A 241 -29.12 -3.76 -7.39
CA ALA A 241 -30.55 -4.03 -7.32
C ALA A 241 -30.89 -5.43 -6.76
N THR A 242 -29.88 -6.29 -6.53
CA THR A 242 -30.10 -7.56 -5.82
C THR A 242 -30.26 -7.34 -4.31
N GLU A 243 -30.82 -8.34 -3.63
CA GLU A 243 -30.91 -8.36 -2.15
C GLU A 243 -29.55 -8.12 -1.48
N ALA A 244 -28.46 -8.63 -2.07
CA ALA A 244 -27.11 -8.43 -1.54
C ALA A 244 -26.62 -6.97 -1.69
N GLY A 245 -26.98 -6.29 -2.79
CA GLY A 245 -26.66 -4.88 -2.99
C GLY A 245 -27.43 -3.95 -2.06
N VAL A 246 -28.73 -4.25 -1.86
CA VAL A 246 -29.57 -3.51 -0.91
C VAL A 246 -29.10 -3.72 0.54
N ASP A 247 -28.69 -4.94 0.93
CA ASP A 247 -28.11 -5.21 2.24
C ASP A 247 -26.81 -4.43 2.46
N LEU A 248 -25.92 -4.39 1.45
CA LEU A 248 -24.67 -3.61 1.51
C LEU A 248 -24.94 -2.12 1.73
N LEU A 249 -25.84 -1.52 0.94
CA LEU A 249 -26.21 -0.12 1.08
C LEU A 249 -26.84 0.18 2.44
N SER A 250 -27.68 -0.73 2.93
CA SER A 250 -28.31 -0.61 4.25
C SER A 250 -27.27 -0.64 5.38
N ARG A 251 -26.23 -1.47 5.25
CA ARG A 251 -25.11 -1.53 6.21
C ARG A 251 -24.27 -0.26 6.18
N CYS A 252 -23.94 0.25 5.01
CA CYS A 252 -23.23 1.53 4.87
C CYS A 252 -24.04 2.66 5.53
N ALA A 253 -25.35 2.72 5.27
CA ALA A 253 -26.25 3.71 5.87
C ALA A 253 -26.33 3.58 7.40
N ALA A 254 -26.38 2.36 7.93
CA ALA A 254 -26.44 2.10 9.37
C ALA A 254 -25.13 2.43 10.10
N ALA A 255 -24.00 2.37 9.41
CA ALA A 255 -22.68 2.70 9.96
C ALA A 255 -22.38 4.20 9.97
N GLN A 256 -23.11 5.03 9.20
CA GLN A 256 -22.91 6.47 9.19
C GLN A 256 -23.53 7.17 10.41
N PRO A 257 -22.86 8.21 10.96
CA PRO A 257 -23.42 9.00 12.06
C PRO A 257 -24.64 9.81 11.58
N PRO A 258 -25.67 9.99 12.44
CA PRO A 258 -26.93 10.66 12.08
C PRO A 258 -26.83 12.17 11.83
N GLU A 259 -25.67 12.80 12.09
CA GLU A 259 -25.47 14.23 11.95
C GLU A 259 -24.17 14.52 11.16
N GLY A 260 -24.28 14.92 9.89
CA GLY A 260 -23.22 15.67 9.19
C GLY A 260 -22.75 15.19 7.81
N GLY A 261 -23.23 14.07 7.27
CA GLY A 261 -22.86 13.62 5.91
C GLY A 261 -23.70 14.28 4.81
N PRO A 262 -23.18 14.43 3.57
CA PRO A 262 -24.01 14.79 2.42
C PRO A 262 -25.20 13.84 2.33
N ASP A 263 -26.36 14.36 1.98
CA ASP A 263 -27.65 13.66 2.05
C ASP A 263 -27.60 12.34 1.23
N PHE A 264 -27.22 11.26 1.91
CA PHE A 264 -27.01 9.91 1.37
C PHE A 264 -28.23 9.45 0.57
N SER A 265 -29.41 9.86 1.04
CA SER A 265 -30.68 9.60 0.40
C SER A 265 -30.78 10.25 -0.98
N GLU A 266 -30.29 11.48 -1.14
CA GLU A 266 -30.48 12.27 -2.36
C GLU A 266 -29.50 11.84 -3.46
N GLY A 267 -28.23 11.59 -3.14
CA GLY A 267 -27.22 11.13 -4.08
C GLY A 267 -27.45 9.69 -4.56
N LEU A 268 -27.83 8.79 -3.65
CA LEU A 268 -28.15 7.41 -3.99
C LEU A 268 -29.45 7.31 -4.79
N VAL A 269 -30.49 8.08 -4.43
CA VAL A 269 -31.74 8.16 -5.19
C VAL A 269 -31.51 8.75 -6.57
N HIS A 270 -30.74 9.84 -6.70
CA HIS A 270 -30.42 10.41 -8.01
C HIS A 270 -29.63 9.43 -8.88
N MET A 271 -28.70 8.66 -8.33
CA MET A 271 -27.95 7.65 -9.08
C MET A 271 -28.80 6.44 -9.49
N LEU A 272 -29.64 5.92 -8.58
CA LEU A 272 -30.52 4.79 -8.85
C LEU A 272 -31.59 5.17 -9.89
N ASP A 273 -32.12 6.38 -9.82
CA ASP A 273 -33.07 6.94 -10.81
C ASP A 273 -32.40 7.13 -12.18
N ARG A 274 -31.16 7.65 -12.22
CA ARG A 274 -30.40 7.87 -13.47
C ARG A 274 -30.03 6.58 -14.19
N ASN A 275 -29.92 5.46 -13.47
CA ASN A 275 -29.58 4.14 -14.01
C ASN A 275 -30.80 3.21 -14.16
N GLY A 276 -32.02 3.71 -13.90
CA GLY A 276 -33.26 2.95 -14.09
C GLY A 276 -33.43 1.77 -13.11
N ALA A 277 -32.80 1.84 -11.95
CA ALA A 277 -32.88 0.84 -10.89
C ALA A 277 -34.01 1.12 -9.86
N LEU A 278 -34.66 2.29 -9.96
CA LEU A 278 -35.85 2.71 -9.21
C LEU A 278 -37.10 2.75 -10.09
#